data_AF-A0A1E3L0Y9-F1
#
_entry.id   AF-A0A1E3L0Y9-F1
#
_cell.length_a   1.000
_cell.length_b   1.000
_cell.length_c   1.000
_cell.angle_alpha   90.00
_cell.angle_beta   90.00
_cell.angle_gamma   90.00
#
_symmetry.space_group_name_H-M   'P 1'
#
loop_
_entity.id
_entity.type
_entity.pdbx_description
1 polymer ?
#
loop_
_entity_poly.entity_id
_entity_poly.type
_entity_poly.pdbx_seq_one_letter_code
_entity_poly.pdbx_strand_id
1 'polypeptide(L)'
;MNTIENLKELLKELDQLTQEIVSRLHVISEEEMLDFIDQREAIVQQMQSYSDAVTDQDRIDIQKVLDCDLLIMNKLNSFKDQAGNWLEKQGSIRSQHTAYHQNYVTDSFFIDHLK
;
A
#
# COMPACT_ATOMS: atom_id res chain seq x y z
N MET A 1 2.45 -28.79 -24.24
CA MET A 1 1.73 -27.55 -23.88
C MET A 1 2.64 -26.40 -24.27
N ASN A 2 2.14 -25.42 -25.03
CA ASN A 2 2.95 -24.51 -25.83
C ASN A 2 3.40 -23.30 -24.99
N THR A 3 4.70 -23.07 -24.84
CA THR A 3 5.27 -22.02 -23.96
C THR A 3 4.79 -20.60 -24.31
N ILE A 4 4.50 -20.34 -25.57
CA ILE A 4 4.00 -19.04 -26.06
C ILE A 4 2.56 -18.78 -25.61
N GLU A 5 1.74 -19.83 -25.49
CA GLU A 5 0.32 -19.70 -25.11
C GLU A 5 0.21 -19.33 -23.63
N ASN A 6 1.05 -19.92 -22.79
CA ASN A 6 1.11 -19.61 -21.36
C ASN A 6 1.57 -18.17 -21.07
N LEU A 7 2.55 -17.62 -21.80
CA LEU A 7 2.98 -16.23 -21.60
C LEU A 7 1.86 -15.23 -21.93
N LYS A 8 1.09 -15.49 -23.00
CA LYS A 8 -0.03 -14.64 -23.40
C LYS A 8 -1.15 -14.65 -22.38
N GLU A 9 -1.41 -15.80 -21.76
CA GLU A 9 -2.38 -15.91 -20.67
C GLU A 9 -1.93 -15.10 -19.45
N LEU A 10 -0.66 -15.21 -19.04
CA LEU A 10 -0.11 -14.42 -17.92
C LEU A 10 -0.16 -12.91 -18.20
N LEU A 11 0.18 -12.47 -19.42
CA LEU A 11 0.08 -11.06 -19.81
C LEU A 11 -1.36 -10.54 -19.78
N LYS A 12 -2.30 -11.35 -20.24
CA LYS A 12 -3.72 -11.01 -20.19
C LYS A 12 -4.22 -10.91 -18.75
N GLU A 13 -3.82 -11.85 -17.89
CA GLU A 13 -4.16 -11.82 -16.47
C GLU A 13 -3.58 -10.59 -15.77
N LEU A 14 -2.31 -10.26 -16.05
CA LEU A 14 -1.65 -9.06 -15.53
C LEU A 14 -2.35 -7.77 -15.95
N ASP A 15 -2.73 -7.66 -17.23
CA ASP A 15 -3.46 -6.49 -17.73
C ASP A 15 -4.85 -6.39 -17.09
N GLN A 16 -5.60 -7.49 -17.03
CA GLN A 16 -6.93 -7.51 -16.39
C GLN A 16 -6.85 -7.09 -14.91
N LEU A 17 -5.92 -7.66 -14.16
CA LEU A 17 -5.67 -7.32 -12.76
C LEU A 17 -5.33 -5.82 -12.60
N THR A 18 -4.49 -5.29 -13.50
CA THR A 18 -4.09 -3.88 -13.49
C THR A 18 -5.27 -2.96 -13.80
N GLN A 19 -6.04 -3.24 -14.85
CA GLN A 19 -7.20 -2.43 -15.23
C GLN A 19 -8.29 -2.45 -14.15
N GLU A 20 -8.52 -3.61 -13.52
CA GLU A 20 -9.48 -3.73 -12.42
C GLU A 20 -9.10 -2.79 -11.28
N ILE A 21 -7.86 -2.85 -10.80
CA ILE A 21 -7.41 -1.99 -9.71
C ILE A 21 -7.43 -0.53 -10.10
N VAL A 22 -6.93 -0.17 -11.28
CA VAL A 22 -6.93 1.22 -11.76
C VAL A 22 -8.35 1.80 -11.77
N SER A 23 -9.35 1.02 -12.18
CA SER A 23 -10.76 1.46 -12.21
C SER A 23 -11.33 1.79 -10.84
N ARG A 24 -10.78 1.21 -9.76
CA ARG A 24 -11.30 1.33 -8.39
C ARG A 24 -10.32 1.92 -7.38
N LEU A 25 -9.19 2.51 -7.82
CA LEU A 25 -8.17 3.11 -6.95
C LEU A 25 -8.74 4.12 -5.93
N HIS A 26 -9.82 4.82 -6.27
CA HIS A 26 -10.44 5.81 -5.38
C HIS A 26 -11.15 5.20 -4.18
N VAL A 27 -11.60 3.94 -4.26
CA VAL A 27 -12.36 3.24 -3.21
C VAL A 27 -11.66 2.01 -2.65
N ILE A 28 -10.53 1.60 -3.23
CA ILE A 28 -9.76 0.45 -2.75
C ILE A 28 -9.25 0.68 -1.32
N SER A 29 -9.34 -0.38 -0.52
CA SER A 29 -8.75 -0.47 0.82
C SER A 29 -7.25 -0.78 0.78
N GLU A 30 -6.58 -0.65 1.93
CA GLU A 30 -5.17 -1.03 2.06
C GLU A 30 -4.96 -2.55 1.87
N GLU A 31 -5.85 -3.37 2.44
CA GLU A 31 -5.79 -4.84 2.31
C GLU A 31 -5.94 -5.29 0.86
N GLU A 32 -6.95 -4.79 0.14
CA GLU A 32 -7.13 -5.09 -1.29
C GLU A 32 -5.96 -4.62 -2.14
N MET A 33 -5.31 -3.52 -1.76
CA MET A 33 -4.11 -3.03 -2.45
C MET A 33 -2.91 -3.96 -2.23
N LEU A 34 -2.75 -4.51 -1.03
CA LEU A 34 -1.72 -5.50 -0.73
C LEU A 34 -1.98 -6.81 -1.49
N ASP A 35 -3.21 -7.30 -1.48
CA ASP A 35 -3.61 -8.50 -2.23
C ASP A 35 -3.34 -8.33 -3.73
N PHE A 36 -3.58 -7.14 -4.28
CA PHE A 36 -3.23 -6.81 -5.66
C PHE A 36 -1.72 -6.88 -5.91
N ILE A 37 -0.90 -6.30 -5.03
CA ILE A 37 0.56 -6.33 -5.17
C ILE A 37 1.08 -7.76 -5.16
N ASP A 38 0.58 -8.59 -4.24
CA ASP A 38 0.98 -9.98 -4.11
C ASP A 38 0.60 -10.80 -5.36
N GLN A 39 -0.62 -10.62 -5.87
CA GLN A 39 -1.07 -11.25 -7.11
C GLN A 39 -0.23 -10.80 -8.32
N ARG A 40 0.03 -9.50 -8.43
CA ARG A 40 0.86 -8.93 -9.51
C ARG A 40 2.27 -9.51 -9.47
N GLU A 41 2.88 -9.59 -8.30
CA GLU A 41 4.21 -10.17 -8.12
C GLU A 41 4.24 -11.65 -8.51
N ALA A 42 3.23 -12.44 -8.11
CA ALA A 42 3.13 -13.86 -8.47
C ALA A 42 3.04 -14.08 -9.99
N ILE A 43 2.29 -13.23 -10.71
CA ILE A 43 2.20 -13.30 -12.18
C ILE A 43 3.54 -12.93 -12.81
N VAL A 44 4.16 -11.83 -12.37
CA VAL A 44 5.47 -11.38 -12.90
C VAL A 44 6.56 -12.43 -12.66
N GLN A 45 6.59 -13.08 -11.50
CA GLN A 45 7.52 -14.16 -11.21
C GLN A 45 7.34 -15.35 -12.17
N GLN A 46 6.10 -15.74 -12.48
CA GLN A 46 5.83 -16.79 -13.46
C GLN A 46 6.29 -16.39 -14.86
N MET A 47 6.13 -15.12 -15.24
CA MET A 47 6.58 -14.59 -16.53
C MET A 47 8.10 -14.64 -16.72
N GLN A 48 8.90 -14.59 -15.64
CA GLN A 48 10.37 -14.62 -15.73
C GLN A 48 10.89 -15.86 -16.48
N SER A 49 10.19 -17.00 -16.37
CA SER A 49 10.55 -18.24 -17.06
C SER A 49 10.41 -18.16 -18.59
N TYR A 50 9.79 -17.11 -19.10
CA TYR A 50 9.48 -16.91 -20.53
C TYR A 50 10.25 -15.71 -21.13
N SER A 51 11.24 -15.14 -20.42
CA SER A 51 11.98 -13.94 -20.84
C SER A 51 12.52 -14.03 -22.27
N ASP A 52 12.96 -15.22 -22.68
CA ASP A 52 13.59 -15.47 -23.99
C ASP A 52 12.56 -15.61 -25.11
N ALA A 53 11.28 -15.78 -24.78
CA ALA A 53 10.17 -15.96 -25.72
C ALA A 53 9.33 -14.69 -25.92
N VAL A 54 9.67 -13.59 -25.23
CA VAL A 54 8.95 -12.31 -25.30
C VAL A 54 9.09 -11.67 -26.68
N THR A 55 7.95 -11.43 -27.34
CA THR A 55 7.89 -10.76 -28.64
C THR A 55 7.78 -9.23 -28.49
N ASP A 56 7.94 -8.49 -29.59
CA ASP A 56 7.76 -7.03 -29.59
C ASP A 56 6.32 -6.63 -29.23
N GLN A 57 5.32 -7.43 -29.62
CA GLN A 57 3.93 -7.19 -29.24
C GLN A 57 3.73 -7.36 -27.74
N ASP A 58 4.33 -8.40 -27.15
CA ASP A 58 4.28 -8.63 -25.70
C ASP A 58 4.94 -7.46 -24.94
N ARG A 59 6.04 -6.90 -25.46
CA ARG A 59 6.67 -5.69 -24.88
C ARG A 59 5.74 -4.48 -24.90
N ILE A 60 5.00 -4.28 -25.98
CA ILE A 60 4.01 -3.20 -26.09
C ILE A 60 2.92 -3.39 -25.03
N ASP A 61 2.45 -4.62 -24.83
CA ASP A 61 1.40 -4.91 -23.85
C ASP A 61 1.91 -4.76 -22.41
N ILE A 62 3.15 -5.18 -22.13
CA ILE A 62 3.82 -4.89 -20.85
C ILE A 62 3.93 -3.37 -20.62
N GLN A 63 4.27 -2.60 -21.65
CA GLN A 63 4.40 -1.15 -21.51
C GLN A 63 3.08 -0.49 -21.08
N LYS A 64 1.93 -0.93 -21.61
CA LYS A 64 0.61 -0.41 -21.20
C LYS A 64 0.33 -0.65 -19.72
N VAL A 65 0.73 -1.81 -19.19
CA VAL A 65 0.65 -2.12 -17.77
C VAL A 65 1.55 -1.19 -16.97
N LEU A 66 2.80 -0.99 -17.39
CA LEU A 66 3.76 -0.10 -16.73
C LEU A 66 3.30 1.37 -16.73
N ASP A 67 2.62 1.82 -17.77
CA ASP A 67 2.07 3.19 -17.84
C ASP A 67 1.03 3.45 -16.73
N CYS A 68 0.38 2.40 -16.22
CA CYS A 68 -0.56 2.48 -15.12
C CYS A 68 0.12 2.51 -13.73
N ASP A 69 1.38 2.08 -13.62
CA ASP A 69 2.08 1.95 -12.34
C ASP A 69 2.21 3.29 -11.60
N LEU A 70 2.28 4.41 -12.31
CA LEU A 70 2.30 5.74 -11.68
C LEU A 70 1.02 6.01 -10.87
N LEU A 71 -0.14 5.57 -11.35
CA LEU A 71 -1.42 5.74 -10.64
C LEU A 71 -1.46 4.89 -9.38
N ILE A 72 -0.99 3.64 -9.49
CA ILE A 72 -0.89 2.67 -8.39
C ILE A 72 0.06 3.21 -7.31
N MET A 73 1.23 3.71 -7.70
CA MET A 73 2.22 4.28 -6.79
C MET A 73 1.69 5.53 -6.06
N ASN A 74 0.95 6.39 -6.75
CA ASN A 74 0.31 7.55 -6.11
C ASN A 74 -0.70 7.12 -5.04
N LYS A 75 -1.46 6.05 -5.28
CA LYS A 75 -2.37 5.51 -4.26
C LYS A 75 -1.63 4.94 -3.06
N LEU A 76 -0.53 4.21 -3.27
CA LEU A 76 0.31 3.72 -2.16
C LEU A 76 0.89 4.86 -1.32
N ASN A 77 1.38 5.92 -1.97
CA ASN A 77 1.86 7.11 -1.27
C ASN A 77 0.74 7.76 -0.46
N SER A 78 -0.48 7.82 -0.98
CA SER A 78 -1.63 8.34 -0.23
C SER A 78 -1.92 7.52 1.04
N PHE A 79 -1.81 6.19 1.01
CA PHE A 79 -1.94 5.37 2.23
C PHE A 79 -0.81 5.65 3.22
N LYS A 80 0.43 5.74 2.74
CA LYS A 80 1.59 6.09 3.55
C LYS A 80 1.43 7.45 4.24
N ASP A 81 0.96 8.45 3.52
CA ASP A 81 0.73 9.80 4.06
C ASP A 81 -0.40 9.80 5.10
N GLN A 82 -1.47 9.03 4.88
CA GLN A 82 -2.55 8.87 5.86
C GLN A 82 -2.05 8.24 7.17
N ALA A 83 -1.26 7.17 7.07
CA ALA A 83 -0.65 6.52 8.23
C ALA A 83 0.30 7.47 8.98
N GLY A 84 1.15 8.22 8.26
CA GLY A 84 2.04 9.22 8.84
C GLY A 84 1.27 10.31 9.59
N ASN A 85 0.26 10.91 8.96
CA ASN A 85 -0.60 11.93 9.56
C ASN A 85 -1.34 11.42 10.80
N TRP A 86 -1.76 10.15 10.80
CA TRP A 86 -2.40 9.53 11.97
C TRP A 86 -1.42 9.42 13.16
N LEU A 87 -0.19 8.97 12.91
CA LEU A 87 0.85 8.88 13.93
C LEU A 87 1.21 10.25 14.53
N GLU A 88 1.36 11.28 13.70
CA GLU A 88 1.64 12.64 14.16
C GLU A 88 0.52 13.19 15.06
N LYS A 89 -0.74 12.98 14.68
CA LYS A 89 -1.89 13.37 15.51
C LYS A 89 -1.89 12.67 16.86
N GLN A 90 -1.59 11.37 16.90
CA GLN A 90 -1.46 10.63 18.16
C GLN A 90 -0.33 11.16 19.05
N GLY A 91 0.82 11.50 18.45
CA GLY A 91 1.94 12.13 19.17
C GLY A 91 1.60 13.50 19.76
N SER A 92 0.86 14.32 19.00
CA SER A 92 0.38 15.63 19.45
C SER A 92 -0.63 15.52 20.60
N ILE A 93 -1.58 14.58 20.51
CA ILE A 93 -2.57 14.33 21.57
C ILE A 93 -1.88 13.88 22.87
N ARG A 94 -0.88 12.99 22.79
CA ARG A 94 -0.11 12.55 23.98
C ARG A 94 0.67 13.69 24.62
N SER A 95 1.28 14.56 23.80
CA SER A 95 2.01 15.74 24.28
C SER A 95 1.06 16.74 24.96
N GLN A 96 -0.12 16.98 24.39
CA GLN A 96 -1.14 17.84 24.99
C GLN A 96 -1.68 17.24 26.30
N HIS A 97 -2.01 15.95 26.34
CA HIS A 97 -2.51 15.27 27.54
C HIS A 97 -1.48 15.29 28.69
N THR A 98 -0.18 15.22 28.37
CA THR A 98 0.92 15.35 29.34
C THR A 98 1.03 16.78 29.89
N ALA A 99 0.92 17.80 29.03
CA ALA A 99 0.95 19.21 29.45
C ALA A 99 -0.24 19.59 30.36
N TYR A 100 -1.42 19.03 30.13
CA TYR A 100 -2.58 19.23 31.00
C TYR A 100 -2.48 18.47 32.33
N HIS A 101 -1.90 17.26 32.35
CA HIS A 101 -1.71 16.49 33.60
C HIS A 101 -0.58 17.03 34.48
N GLN A 102 0.49 17.63 33.92
CA GLN A 102 1.56 18.22 34.72
C GLN A 102 1.15 19.50 35.46
N ASN A 103 0.05 20.15 35.07
CA ASN A 103 -0.52 21.29 35.80
C ASN A 103 -1.53 20.89 36.89
N TYR A 104 -1.89 19.60 37.00
CA TYR A 104 -2.75 19.06 38.07
C TYR A 104 -1.98 18.28 39.13
N VAL A 105 -0.67 18.52 39.26
CA VAL A 105 0.14 18.04 40.39
C VAL A 105 0.73 19.25 41.11
N THR A 106 -0.13 20.16 41.54
CA THR A 106 0.22 21.15 42.57
C THR A 106 -0.84 21.03 43.67
N ASP A 107 -0.37 20.67 44.86
CA ASP A 107 -1.08 20.57 46.14
C ASP A 107 -2.12 19.45 46.31
N SER A 108 -1.62 18.24 46.59
CA SER A 108 -2.24 17.40 47.63
C SER A 108 -1.24 17.21 48.75
N PHE A 109 -1.15 18.23 49.61
CA PHE A 109 -0.56 18.17 50.94
C PHE A 109 -1.34 17.13 51.77
N PHE A 110 -0.86 15.88 51.80
CA PHE A 110 -1.20 14.95 52.85
C PHE A 110 -0.38 15.32 54.09
N ILE A 111 -0.94 16.18 54.95
CA ILE A 111 -0.42 16.37 56.30
C ILE A 111 -0.89 15.20 57.15
N ASP A 112 0.02 14.27 57.40
CA ASP A 112 -0.12 13.26 58.44
C ASP A 112 0.09 13.94 59.81
N HIS A 113 -1.00 14.25 60.50
CA HIS A 113 -0.93 14.68 61.90
C HIS A 113 -1.07 13.46 62.80
N LEU A 114 0.08 12.85 63.11
CA LEU A 114 0.25 12.01 64.28
C LEU A 114 0.20 12.89 65.54
N LYS A 115 -0.94 12.89 66.25
CA LYS A 115 -1.05 12.80 67.71
C LYS A 115 -2.50 12.73 68.19
#